data_AF-A0A1M7JJR5-F1
#
_entry.id   AF-A0A1M7JJR5-F1
#
_cell.length_a   1.000
_cell.length_b   1.000
_cell.length_c   1.000
_cell.angle_alpha   90.00
_cell.angle_beta   90.00
_cell.angle_gamma   90.00
#
_symmetry.space_group_name_H-M   'P 1'
#
loop_
_entity.id
_entity.type
_entity.pdbx_description
1 polymer ?
#
loop_
_entity_poly.entity_id
_entity_poly.type
_entity_poly.pdbx_seq_one_letter_code
_entity_poly.pdbx_strand_id
1 'polypeptide(L)'
;MRRLLLAATLLVAFLAPAPGSETPPQLKPFVRGSWQDVLRSHAGRPTLVHFWGVTCGPCKVELPLLGKFMKDHGDIDVVTISADLVPDLPGATRSMLEKAGLGPAENWIFNDGFVERLRFEIDPAWQGDIPRTILIARDGAATTIEGSAEMQDLENWTAQQTSAAATSPKSKETK
;
A
#
# COMPACT_ATOMS: atom_id res chain seq x y z
N MET A 1 -18.60 72.95 17.04
CA MET A 1 -19.19 71.62 16.72
C MET A 1 -18.06 70.70 16.28
N ARG A 2 -17.65 69.76 17.15
CA ARG A 2 -16.49 68.86 16.96
C ARG A 2 -16.83 67.79 15.93
N ARG A 3 -16.02 67.66 14.87
CA ARG A 3 -16.08 66.56 13.91
C ARG A 3 -15.39 65.34 14.54
N LEU A 4 -16.17 64.34 14.91
CA LEU A 4 -15.68 63.05 15.43
C LEU A 4 -15.16 62.21 14.26
N LEU A 5 -13.87 61.90 14.30
CA LEU A 5 -13.18 60.95 13.44
C LEU A 5 -13.54 59.53 13.91
N LEU A 6 -14.20 58.74 13.07
CA LEU A 6 -14.39 57.30 13.27
C LEU A 6 -13.25 56.57 12.55
N ALA A 7 -12.25 56.14 13.31
CA ALA A 7 -11.22 55.22 12.84
C ALA A 7 -11.79 53.79 12.91
N ALA A 8 -12.04 53.18 11.75
CA ALA A 8 -12.41 51.78 11.65
C ALA A 8 -11.14 50.92 11.71
N THR A 9 -10.86 50.33 12.88
CA THR A 9 -9.82 49.32 13.04
C THR A 9 -10.33 47.99 12.48
N LEU A 10 -9.88 47.62 11.27
CA LEU A 10 -10.08 46.29 10.70
C LEU A 10 -9.28 45.26 11.51
N LEU A 11 -9.98 44.40 12.23
CA LEU A 11 -9.40 43.24 12.92
C LEU A 11 -9.12 42.15 11.88
N VAL A 12 -7.87 42.02 11.43
CA VAL A 12 -7.44 40.90 10.58
C VAL A 12 -7.30 39.66 11.47
N ALA A 13 -8.28 38.76 11.42
CA ALA A 13 -8.21 37.46 12.07
C ALA A 13 -7.19 36.58 11.32
N PHE A 14 -6.05 36.31 11.96
CA PHE A 14 -5.11 35.28 11.51
C PHE A 14 -5.77 33.91 11.62
N LEU A 15 -6.25 33.35 10.51
CA LEU A 15 -6.56 31.92 10.42
C LEU A 15 -5.24 31.15 10.50
N ALA A 16 -4.92 30.62 11.67
CA ALA A 16 -3.88 29.61 11.78
C ALA A 16 -4.36 28.31 11.08
N PRO A 17 -3.55 27.68 10.22
CA PRO A 17 -3.88 26.39 9.66
C PRO A 17 -4.01 25.36 10.79
N ALA A 18 -5.14 24.66 10.84
CA ALA A 18 -5.33 23.55 11.77
C ALA A 18 -4.29 22.46 11.48
N PRO A 19 -3.73 21.79 12.51
CA PRO A 19 -2.88 20.63 12.30
C PRO A 19 -3.64 19.60 11.45
N GLY A 20 -2.98 19.08 10.42
CA GLY A 20 -3.57 18.17 9.45
C GLY A 20 -4.24 16.98 10.13
N SER A 21 -5.53 16.81 9.89
CA SER A 21 -6.23 15.58 10.26
C SER A 21 -5.71 14.48 9.35
N GLU A 22 -4.80 13.64 9.84
CA GLU A 22 -4.44 12.40 9.15
C GLU A 22 -5.69 11.53 9.10
N THR A 23 -6.24 11.36 7.90
CA THR A 23 -7.36 10.44 7.69
C THR A 23 -6.86 9.03 7.96
N PRO A 24 -7.54 8.24 8.81
CA PRO A 24 -7.11 6.87 9.09
C PRO A 24 -6.92 6.08 7.79
N PRO A 25 -5.99 5.11 7.75
CA PRO A 25 -5.76 4.31 6.55
C PRO A 25 -7.07 3.72 6.03
N GLN A 26 -7.35 3.98 4.77
CA GLN A 26 -8.54 3.43 4.13
C GLN A 26 -8.32 1.92 3.91
N LEU A 27 -9.19 1.11 4.50
CA LEU A 27 -9.17 -0.34 4.31
C LEU A 27 -10.23 -0.72 3.27
N LYS A 28 -9.80 -1.37 2.20
CA LYS A 28 -10.67 -1.93 1.16
C LYS A 28 -11.03 -3.38 1.53
N PRO A 29 -12.30 -3.82 1.36
CA PRO A 29 -12.66 -5.22 1.56
C PRO A 29 -12.08 -6.07 0.42
N PHE A 30 -11.31 -7.10 0.76
CA PHE A 30 -10.80 -8.10 -0.18
C PHE A 30 -11.80 -9.25 -0.24
N VAL A 31 -12.49 -9.34 -1.37
CA VAL A 31 -13.56 -10.29 -1.68
C VAL A 31 -13.23 -10.99 -3.00
N ARG A 32 -14.10 -11.90 -3.46
CA ARG A 32 -14.00 -12.48 -4.80
C ARG A 32 -13.83 -11.38 -5.86
N GLY A 33 -12.84 -11.54 -6.73
CA GLY A 33 -12.54 -10.58 -7.79
C GLY A 33 -11.56 -9.47 -7.39
N SER A 34 -11.35 -9.23 -6.09
CA SER A 34 -10.43 -8.19 -5.62
C SER A 34 -8.99 -8.44 -6.07
N TRP A 35 -8.57 -9.71 -6.19
CA TRP A 35 -7.25 -10.02 -6.73
C TRP A 35 -7.07 -9.53 -8.17
N GLN A 36 -8.06 -9.78 -9.03
CA GLN A 36 -8.03 -9.30 -10.41
C GLN A 36 -8.09 -7.77 -10.48
N ASP A 37 -8.76 -7.11 -9.53
CA ASP A 37 -8.79 -5.65 -9.45
C ASP A 37 -7.44 -5.07 -9.05
N VAL A 38 -6.71 -5.69 -8.10
CA VAL A 38 -5.32 -5.32 -7.79
C VAL A 38 -4.45 -5.45 -9.03
N LEU A 39 -4.46 -6.62 -9.69
CA LEU A 39 -3.64 -6.85 -10.89
C LEU A 39 -3.93 -5.85 -12.01
N ARG A 40 -5.21 -5.53 -12.23
CA ARG A 40 -5.64 -4.60 -13.28
C ARG A 40 -5.29 -3.15 -12.97
N SER A 41 -5.48 -2.71 -11.73
CA SER A 41 -5.25 -1.32 -11.30
C SER A 41 -3.76 -0.95 -11.31
N HIS A 42 -2.90 -1.96 -11.21
CA HIS A 42 -1.45 -1.81 -11.16
C HIS A 42 -0.74 -2.31 -12.43
N ALA A 43 -1.47 -2.70 -13.47
CA ALA A 43 -0.88 -3.18 -14.72
C ALA A 43 0.11 -2.18 -15.31
N GLY A 44 1.31 -2.65 -15.69
CA GLY A 44 2.37 -1.80 -16.24
C GLY A 44 3.17 -1.00 -15.21
N ARG A 45 2.90 -1.19 -13.91
CA ARG A 45 3.69 -0.60 -12.81
C ARG A 45 4.28 -1.72 -11.94
N PRO A 46 5.57 -1.65 -11.58
CA PRO A 46 6.13 -2.64 -10.66
C PRO A 46 5.41 -2.53 -9.32
N THR A 47 4.94 -3.66 -8.81
CA THR A 47 4.06 -3.71 -7.65
C THR A 47 4.52 -4.78 -6.67
N LEU A 48 4.71 -4.39 -5.42
CA LEU A 48 4.91 -5.28 -4.29
C LEU A 48 3.57 -5.48 -3.58
N VAL A 49 3.08 -6.72 -3.56
CA VAL A 49 1.89 -7.10 -2.79
C VAL A 49 2.32 -7.92 -1.59
N HIS A 50 2.09 -7.40 -0.38
CA HIS A 50 2.46 -8.07 0.86
C HIS A 50 1.22 -8.59 1.61
N PHE A 51 1.20 -9.90 1.84
CA PHE A 51 0.17 -10.60 2.62
C PHE A 51 0.66 -10.78 4.06
N TRP A 52 -0.12 -10.28 5.01
CA TRP A 52 0.29 -10.20 6.40
C TRP A 52 -0.89 -10.41 7.36
N GLY A 53 -0.61 -10.36 8.67
CA GLY A 53 -1.66 -10.43 9.69
C GLY A 53 -1.24 -9.79 11.01
N VAL A 54 -2.23 -9.35 11.80
CA VAL A 54 -1.98 -8.65 13.08
C VAL A 54 -1.45 -9.60 14.16
N THR A 55 -1.72 -10.90 14.03
CA THR A 55 -1.21 -11.96 14.91
C THR A 55 0.12 -12.55 14.45
N CYS A 56 0.56 -12.26 13.21
CA CYS A 56 1.80 -12.74 12.64
C CYS A 56 3.00 -12.02 13.27
N GLY A 57 3.84 -12.78 13.97
CA GLY A 57 5.06 -12.26 14.63
C GLY A 57 6.05 -11.61 13.66
N PRO A 58 6.50 -12.32 12.61
CA PRO A 58 7.42 -11.78 11.61
C PRO A 58 6.87 -10.53 10.89
N CYS A 59 5.58 -10.51 10.56
CA CYS A 59 4.93 -9.37 9.91
C CYS A 59 5.09 -8.06 10.69
N LYS A 60 5.09 -8.11 12.03
CA LYS A 60 5.30 -6.92 12.87
C LYS A 60 6.69 -6.31 12.71
N VAL A 61 7.68 -7.12 12.33
CA VAL A 61 9.05 -6.68 12.05
C VAL A 61 9.17 -6.14 10.63
N GLU A 62 8.51 -6.80 9.66
CA GLU A 62 8.60 -6.44 8.24
C GLU A 62 7.84 -5.17 7.87
N LEU A 63 6.63 -4.95 8.41
CA LEU A 63 5.80 -3.84 7.98
C LEU A 63 6.48 -2.46 8.12
N PRO A 64 7.17 -2.12 9.22
CA PRO A 64 7.92 -0.86 9.30
C PRO A 64 9.04 -0.75 8.26
N LEU A 65 9.68 -1.86 7.89
CA LEU A 65 10.69 -1.89 6.84
C LEU A 65 10.05 -1.63 5.48
N LEU A 66 8.89 -2.23 5.21
CA LEU A 66 8.11 -1.98 4.00
C LEU A 66 7.59 -0.54 3.92
N GLY A 67 7.20 0.07 5.05
CA GLY A 67 6.82 1.48 5.07
C GLY A 67 7.99 2.40 4.72
N LYS A 68 9.20 2.08 5.19
CA LYS A 68 10.41 2.78 4.75
C LYS A 68 10.70 2.54 3.28
N PHE A 69 10.63 1.29 2.80
CA PHE A 69 10.81 0.94 1.39
C PHE A 69 9.84 1.72 0.49
N MET A 70 8.56 1.77 0.82
CA MET A 70 7.55 2.54 0.08
C MET A 70 7.91 4.03 -0.02
N LYS A 71 8.46 4.60 1.06
CA LYS A 71 8.88 6.01 1.08
C LYS A 71 10.11 6.26 0.20
N ASP A 72 11.04 5.31 0.19
CA ASP A 72 12.30 5.44 -0.54
C ASP A 72 12.13 5.11 -2.04
N HIS A 73 11.12 4.32 -2.42
CA HIS A 73 10.86 3.82 -3.79
C HIS A 73 9.47 4.21 -4.30
N GLY A 74 9.25 5.50 -4.54
CA GLY A 74 7.94 6.03 -4.97
C GLY A 74 7.47 5.64 -6.38
N ASP A 75 8.31 4.97 -7.17
CA ASP A 75 7.97 4.42 -8.49
C ASP A 75 7.49 2.95 -8.43
N ILE A 76 7.56 2.34 -7.24
CA ILE A 76 7.06 1.01 -6.94
C ILE A 76 5.75 1.14 -6.17
N ASP A 77 4.70 0.49 -6.66
CA ASP A 77 3.46 0.42 -5.90
C ASP A 77 3.59 -0.57 -4.75
N VAL A 78 3.12 -0.16 -3.57
CA VAL A 78 3.02 -1.03 -2.40
C VAL A 78 1.55 -1.26 -2.07
N VAL A 79 1.14 -2.52 -2.13
CA VAL A 79 -0.20 -2.99 -1.77
C VAL A 79 -0.05 -3.92 -0.56
N THR A 80 -0.82 -3.70 0.49
CA THR A 80 -0.87 -4.61 1.64
C THR A 80 -2.23 -5.28 1.73
N ILE A 81 -2.22 -6.57 2.07
CA ILE A 81 -3.43 -7.37 2.21
C ILE A 81 -3.35 -8.11 3.54
N SER A 82 -4.16 -7.66 4.50
CA SER A 82 -4.31 -8.37 5.76
C SER A 82 -5.14 -9.64 5.53
N ALA A 83 -4.47 -10.79 5.60
CA ALA A 83 -5.05 -12.13 5.40
C ALA A 83 -5.34 -12.84 6.74
N ASP A 84 -5.32 -12.09 7.85
CA ASP A 84 -5.65 -12.59 9.19
C ASP A 84 -7.16 -12.75 9.39
N LEU A 85 -7.55 -13.63 10.31
CA LEU A 85 -8.95 -13.94 10.63
C LEU A 85 -9.19 -13.73 12.12
N VAL A 86 -9.23 -12.46 12.53
CA VAL A 86 -9.47 -12.07 13.92
C VAL A 86 -10.79 -11.30 14.11
N PRO A 87 -11.44 -11.39 15.28
CA PRO A 87 -12.74 -10.76 15.55
C PRO A 87 -12.79 -9.22 15.42
N ASP A 88 -11.67 -8.50 15.52
CA ASP A 88 -11.55 -7.05 15.26
C ASP A 88 -10.41 -6.74 14.27
N LEU A 89 -10.56 -7.24 13.05
CA LEU A 89 -9.56 -7.06 12.01
C LEU A 89 -9.36 -5.58 11.61
N PRO A 90 -10.40 -4.74 11.40
CA PRO A 90 -10.21 -3.39 10.88
C PRO A 90 -9.47 -2.44 11.85
N GLY A 91 -9.79 -2.49 13.15
CA GLY A 91 -9.15 -1.64 14.16
C GLY A 91 -7.67 -1.95 14.33
N ALA A 92 -7.36 -3.24 14.54
CA ALA A 92 -5.98 -3.71 14.69
C ALA A 92 -5.14 -3.49 13.41
N THR A 93 -5.74 -3.71 12.24
CA THR A 93 -5.07 -3.51 10.95
C THR A 93 -4.68 -2.04 10.76
N ARG A 94 -5.62 -1.10 10.96
CA ARG A 94 -5.30 0.34 10.87
C ARG A 94 -4.18 0.75 11.80
N SER A 95 -4.24 0.35 13.08
CA SER A 95 -3.21 0.72 14.06
C SER A 95 -1.83 0.20 13.67
N MET A 96 -1.74 -1.01 13.11
CA MET A 96 -0.45 -1.58 12.69
C MET A 96 0.09 -0.88 11.44
N LEU A 97 -0.76 -0.57 10.46
CA LEU A 97 -0.39 0.17 9.25
C LEU A 97 0.07 1.60 9.55
N GLU A 98 -0.61 2.31 10.43
CA GLU A 98 -0.21 3.65 10.89
C GLU A 98 1.19 3.62 11.52
N LYS A 99 1.41 2.70 12.48
CA LYS A 99 2.72 2.55 13.15
C LYS A 99 3.84 2.15 12.19
N ALA A 100 3.51 1.41 11.14
CA ALA A 100 4.45 0.99 10.11
C ALA A 100 4.72 2.08 9.05
N GLY A 101 3.97 3.19 9.03
CA GLY A 101 4.08 4.20 7.97
C GLY A 101 3.46 3.77 6.62
N LEU A 102 2.61 2.75 6.64
CA LEU A 102 1.93 2.18 5.46
C LEU A 102 0.50 2.72 5.28
N GLY A 103 0.08 3.69 6.09
CA GLY A 103 -1.24 4.31 5.98
C GLY A 103 -1.59 4.85 4.59
N PRO A 104 -0.65 5.52 3.89
CA PRO A 104 -0.87 5.99 2.51
C PRO A 104 -0.89 4.91 1.43
N ALA A 105 -0.48 3.67 1.76
CA ALA A 105 -0.47 2.56 0.81
C ALA A 105 -1.90 2.15 0.42
N GLU A 106 -2.02 1.37 -0.65
CA GLU A 106 -3.26 0.65 -0.91
C GLU A 106 -3.39 -0.53 0.06
N ASN A 107 -4.41 -0.50 0.92
CA ASN A 107 -4.56 -1.46 2.01
C ASN A 107 -5.89 -2.22 1.91
N TRP A 108 -5.80 -3.55 1.93
CA TRP A 108 -6.95 -4.45 1.88
C TRP A 108 -7.03 -5.33 3.13
N ILE A 109 -8.24 -5.82 3.42
CA ILE A 109 -8.50 -6.81 4.47
C ILE A 109 -9.36 -7.94 3.91
N PHE A 110 -9.00 -9.20 4.19
CA PHE A 110 -9.85 -10.34 3.86
C PHE A 110 -11.24 -10.14 4.48
N ASN A 111 -12.28 -10.21 3.64
CA ASN A 111 -13.65 -9.94 4.04
C ASN A 111 -14.63 -10.86 3.31
N ASP A 112 -14.41 -12.16 3.40
CA ASP A 112 -15.24 -13.19 2.78
C ASP A 112 -15.53 -14.32 3.77
N GLY A 113 -16.71 -14.94 3.64
CA GLY A 113 -17.08 -16.11 4.45
C GLY A 113 -16.30 -17.38 4.06
N PHE A 114 -15.66 -17.39 2.89
CA PHE A 114 -14.84 -18.49 2.38
C PHE A 114 -13.45 -17.99 1.99
N VAL A 115 -12.58 -17.89 2.98
CA VAL A 115 -11.22 -17.34 2.85
C VAL A 115 -10.33 -18.18 1.94
N GLU A 116 -10.57 -19.50 1.89
CA GLU A 116 -9.88 -20.44 1.00
C GLU A 116 -10.09 -20.08 -0.46
N ARG A 117 -11.27 -19.55 -0.81
CA ARG A 117 -11.54 -19.07 -2.16
C ARG A 117 -10.67 -17.86 -2.52
N LEU A 118 -10.51 -16.92 -1.58
CA LEU A 118 -9.67 -15.74 -1.79
C LEU A 118 -8.22 -16.16 -2.02
N ARG A 119 -7.71 -17.09 -1.21
CA ARG A 119 -6.36 -17.66 -1.36
C ARG A 119 -6.21 -18.35 -2.72
N PHE A 120 -7.18 -19.17 -3.12
CA PHE A 120 -7.16 -19.85 -4.42
C PHE A 120 -7.16 -18.88 -5.60
N GLU A 121 -7.90 -17.77 -5.51
CA GLU A 121 -7.87 -16.73 -6.55
C GLU A 121 -6.49 -16.06 -6.67
N ILE A 122 -5.75 -15.93 -5.58
CA ILE A 122 -4.40 -15.37 -5.54
C ILE A 122 -3.37 -16.37 -6.08
N ASP A 123 -3.35 -17.56 -5.49
CA ASP A 123 -2.50 -18.69 -5.89
C ASP A 123 -3.16 -20.01 -5.42
N PRO A 124 -3.57 -20.89 -6.35
CA PRO A 124 -4.14 -22.20 -6.03
C PRO A 124 -3.27 -23.10 -5.13
N ALA A 125 -1.96 -22.90 -5.12
CA ALA A 125 -1.04 -23.65 -4.26
C ALA A 125 -0.93 -23.08 -2.84
N TRP A 126 -1.34 -21.83 -2.62
CA TRP A 126 -1.12 -21.14 -1.36
C TRP A 126 -2.01 -21.67 -0.24
N GLN A 127 -1.38 -22.13 0.85
CA GLN A 127 -2.07 -22.71 2.00
C GLN A 127 -2.46 -21.68 3.06
N GLY A 128 -2.14 -20.40 2.84
CA GLY A 128 -2.47 -19.31 3.76
C GLY A 128 -1.35 -18.98 4.76
N ASP A 129 -0.14 -19.48 4.54
CA ASP A 129 1.05 -19.04 5.26
C ASP A 129 1.30 -17.53 5.03
N ILE A 130 1.64 -16.84 6.12
CA ILE A 130 2.04 -15.43 6.15
C ILE A 130 3.24 -15.25 7.09
N PRO A 131 4.16 -14.30 6.83
CA PRO A 131 4.14 -13.34 5.73
C PRO A 131 4.39 -14.01 4.37
N ARG A 132 3.90 -13.35 3.32
CA ARG A 132 4.13 -13.74 1.93
C ARG A 132 4.15 -12.48 1.07
N THR A 133 5.07 -12.41 0.12
CA THR A 133 5.18 -11.25 -0.78
C THR A 133 5.13 -11.71 -2.23
N ILE A 134 4.31 -11.06 -3.05
CA ILE A 134 4.30 -11.23 -4.50
C ILE A 134 4.88 -9.96 -5.13
N LEU A 135 5.94 -10.13 -5.90
CA LEU A 135 6.62 -9.08 -6.65
C LEU A 135 6.19 -9.17 -8.11
N ILE A 136 5.48 -8.16 -8.59
CA ILE A 136 4.94 -8.11 -9.95
C ILE A 136 5.73 -7.06 -10.73
N ALA A 137 6.55 -7.50 -11.68
CA ALA A 137 7.35 -6.63 -12.52
C ALA A 137 6.49 -5.84 -13.52
N ARG A 138 7.10 -4.84 -14.16
CA ARG A 138 6.42 -3.95 -15.12
C ARG A 138 5.76 -4.68 -16.29
N ASP A 139 6.35 -5.78 -16.74
CA ASP A 139 5.85 -6.62 -17.83
C ASP A 139 4.78 -7.63 -17.38
N GLY A 140 4.46 -7.66 -16.08
CA GLY A 140 3.51 -8.58 -15.46
C GLY A 140 4.12 -9.89 -14.98
N ALA A 141 5.43 -10.11 -15.12
CA ALA A 141 6.08 -11.27 -14.53
C ALA A 141 5.98 -11.21 -12.99
N ALA A 142 5.55 -12.30 -12.36
CA ALA A 142 5.35 -12.36 -10.92
C ALA A 142 6.29 -13.38 -10.27
N THR A 143 6.94 -12.97 -9.18
CA THR A 143 7.75 -13.84 -8.31
C THR A 143 7.19 -13.81 -6.90
N THR A 144 7.10 -14.97 -6.26
CA THR A 144 6.65 -15.08 -4.86
C THR A 144 7.84 -15.29 -3.95
N ILE A 145 7.86 -14.56 -2.83
CA ILE A 145 8.68 -14.83 -1.66
C ILE A 145 7.76 -15.45 -0.61
N GLU A 146 8.06 -16.70 -0.24
CA GLU A 146 7.41 -17.40 0.87
C GLU A 146 8.11 -17.04 2.19
N GLY A 147 7.34 -16.75 3.23
CA GLY A 147 7.88 -16.26 4.48
C GLY A 147 8.38 -14.82 4.38
N SER A 148 9.36 -14.50 5.23
CA SER A 148 9.83 -13.13 5.42
C SER A 148 10.56 -12.59 4.20
N ALA A 149 10.17 -11.39 3.75
CA ALA A 149 10.86 -10.71 2.67
C ALA A 149 12.08 -9.97 3.22
N GLU A 150 13.28 -10.37 2.79
CA GLU A 150 14.51 -9.67 3.11
C GLU A 150 14.61 -8.38 2.29
N MET A 151 14.96 -7.27 2.93
CA MET A 151 15.03 -5.97 2.21
C MET A 151 16.02 -6.00 1.06
N GLN A 152 17.12 -6.76 1.19
CA GLN A 152 18.09 -6.90 0.09
C GLN A 152 17.47 -7.50 -1.17
N ASP A 153 16.52 -8.44 -1.03
CA ASP A 153 15.83 -9.04 -2.18
C ASP A 153 14.90 -8.03 -2.84
N LEU A 154 14.22 -7.20 -2.04
CA LEU A 154 13.36 -6.12 -2.55
C LEU A 154 14.18 -5.05 -3.28
N GLU A 155 15.33 -4.65 -2.74
CA GLU A 155 16.24 -3.70 -3.37
C GLU A 155 16.80 -4.26 -4.71
N ASN A 156 17.21 -5.52 -4.71
CA ASN A 156 17.70 -6.20 -5.92
C ASN A 156 16.62 -6.27 -7.00
N TRP A 157 15.39 -6.63 -6.62
CA TRP A 157 14.26 -6.66 -7.54
C TRP A 157 13.91 -5.26 -8.06
N THR A 158 13.95 -4.23 -7.21
CA THR A 158 13.67 -2.84 -7.58
C THR A 158 14.68 -2.31 -8.59
N ALA A 159 15.98 -2.57 -8.39
CA ALA A 159 17.04 -2.18 -9.33
C ALA A 159 16.84 -2.76 -10.75
N GLN A 160 16.22 -3.93 -10.87
CA GLN A 160 15.90 -4.54 -12.17
C GLN A 160 14.78 -3.77 -12.89
N GLN A 161 13.85 -3.14 -12.16
CA GLN A 161 12.71 -2.42 -12.74
C GLN A 161 13.14 -1.11 -13.41
N THR A 162 14.13 -0.43 -12.83
CA THR A 162 14.73 0.79 -13.39
C THR A 162 15.53 0.49 -14.67
N SER A 163 16.25 -0.63 -14.68
CA SER A 163 17.06 -1.05 -15.83
C SER A 163 16.19 -1.52 -17.01
N ALA A 164 15.07 -2.19 -16.74
CA ALA A 164 14.10 -2.59 -17.76
C ALA A 164 13.40 -1.38 -18.40
N ALA A 165 13.15 -0.31 -17.65
CA ALA A 165 12.57 0.93 -18.19
C ALA A 165 13.47 1.61 -19.25
N ALA A 166 14.79 1.49 -19.13
CA ALA A 166 15.75 2.03 -20.10
C ALA A 166 15.82 1.21 -21.41
N THR A 167 15.32 -0.03 -21.42
CA THR A 167 15.47 -0.98 -22.53
C THR A 167 14.17 -1.18 -23.33
N SER A 168 13.03 -0.63 -22.88
CA SER A 168 11.76 -0.77 -23.61
C SER A 168 11.75 0.10 -24.88
N PRO A 169 11.57 -0.47 -26.09
CA PRO A 169 11.59 0.29 -27.34
C PRO A 169 10.39 1.24 -27.38
N LYS A 170 10.67 2.54 -27.51
CA LYS A 170 9.67 3.57 -27.85
C LYS A 170 8.88 3.09 -29.08
N SER A 171 7.59 2.79 -28.90
CA SER A 171 6.68 2.40 -29.97
C SER A 171 6.75 3.41 -31.11
N LYS A 172 7.03 2.91 -32.32
CA LYS A 172 7.07 3.67 -33.56
C LYS A 172 5.81 4.51 -33.74
N GLU A 173 6.03 5.83 -33.74
CA GLU A 173 5.13 6.81 -34.33
C GLU A 173 4.93 6.43 -35.81
N THR A 174 3.73 5.96 -36.15
CA THR A 174 3.38 5.65 -37.54
C THR A 174 2.54 6.79 -38.08
N LYS A 175 3.15 7.45 -39.07
CA LYS A 175 2.65 8.52 -39.93
C LYS A 175 1.37 8.16 -40.66
#